data_AF-A0A0K0FRY7-F1
#
_entry.id   AF-A0A0K0FRY7-F1
#
_cell.length_a   1.000
_cell.length_b   1.000
_cell.length_c   1.000
_cell.angle_alpha   90.00
_cell.angle_beta   90.00
_cell.angle_gamma   90.00
#
_symmetry.space_group_name_H-M   'P 1'
#
loop_
_entity.id
_entity.type
_entity.pdbx_description
1 polymer ?
#
loop_
_entity_poly.entity_id
_entity_poly.type
_entity_poly.pdbx_seq_one_letter_code
_entity_poly.pdbx_strand_id
1 'polypeptide(L)'
;MSKESVTIDIKELVIESKECYRYIFGSIDSYSMFVWFKPLFSTSSSESIDELKEFIYLYGAPGIVRMNNAQTFGSGKFSSEIKLLKIDIKHGYLITVTLRH
;
A
#
# COMPACT_ATOMS: atom_id res chain seq x y z
N MET A 1 -3.26 -23.44 -0.61
CA MET A 1 -2.81 -22.28 0.19
C MET A 1 -3.66 -21.11 -0.22
N SER A 2 -4.39 -20.51 0.72
CA SER A 2 -5.41 -19.50 0.43
C SER A 2 -4.72 -18.27 -0.18
N LYS A 3 -5.26 -17.72 -1.28
CA LYS A 3 -4.74 -16.50 -1.91
C LYS A 3 -5.18 -15.30 -1.07
N GLU A 4 -4.48 -15.08 0.04
CA GLU A 4 -4.76 -13.99 0.97
C GLU A 4 -4.44 -12.66 0.30
N SER A 5 -5.16 -11.64 0.72
CA SER A 5 -5.16 -10.38 0.01
C SER A 5 -4.85 -9.21 0.91
N VAL A 6 -4.10 -8.27 0.37
CA VAL A 6 -3.71 -7.07 1.09
C VAL A 6 -4.37 -5.88 0.43
N THR A 7 -4.93 -4.98 1.23
CA THR A 7 -5.37 -3.68 0.74
C THR A 7 -4.32 -2.64 1.08
N ILE A 8 -3.95 -1.83 0.10
CA ILE A 8 -3.02 -0.72 0.27
C ILE A 8 -3.71 0.62 0.04
N ASP A 9 -3.29 1.63 0.79
CA ASP A 9 -3.70 3.02 0.60
C ASP A 9 -2.58 3.98 1.00
N ILE A 10 -2.64 5.21 0.49
CA ILE A 10 -1.78 6.31 0.93
C ILE A 10 -2.65 7.41 1.50
N LYS A 11 -2.33 7.86 2.70
CA LYS A 11 -3.00 9.00 3.35
C LYS A 11 -2.01 10.13 3.58
N GLU A 12 -2.44 11.36 3.33
CA GLU A 12 -1.69 12.53 3.74
C GLU A 12 -1.74 12.68 5.27
N LEU A 13 -0.62 13.08 5.84
CA LEU A 13 -0.50 13.37 7.26
C LEU A 13 -1.22 14.68 7.58
N VAL A 14 -2.03 14.67 8.63
CA VAL A 14 -2.74 15.89 9.11
C VAL A 14 -1.77 16.85 9.85
N ILE A 15 -0.63 16.33 10.31
CA ILE A 15 0.37 17.07 11.08
C ILE A 15 1.71 16.93 10.36
N GLU A 16 2.38 18.05 10.10
CA GLU A 16 3.73 18.04 9.53
C GLU A 16 4.69 17.28 10.45
N SER A 17 5.35 16.27 9.90
CA SER A 17 6.41 15.58 10.64
C SER A 17 7.68 16.45 10.68
N LYS A 18 8.44 16.37 11.78
CA LYS A 18 9.74 17.04 11.91
C LYS A 18 10.76 16.56 10.88
N GLU A 19 10.53 15.39 10.30
CA GLU A 19 11.40 14.72 9.34
C GLU A 19 10.89 14.86 7.89
N CYS A 20 9.97 15.79 7.63
CA CYS A 20 9.43 16.10 6.31
C CYS A 20 8.64 14.98 5.60
N TYR A 21 8.33 13.87 6.27
CA TYR A 21 7.28 12.94 5.83
C TYR A 21 5.94 13.65 5.75
N ARG A 22 5.20 13.39 4.67
CA ARG A 22 3.92 14.01 4.35
C ARG A 22 2.80 13.00 4.17
N TYR A 23 3.13 11.72 4.01
CA TYR A 23 2.13 10.68 3.77
C TYR A 23 2.43 9.43 4.61
N ILE A 24 1.43 8.57 4.75
CA ILE A 24 1.52 7.22 5.30
C ILE A 24 1.08 6.25 4.22
N PHE A 25 1.94 5.30 3.90
CA PHE A 25 1.58 4.07 3.21
C PHE A 25 1.02 3.07 4.21
N GLY A 26 -0.18 2.57 3.97
CA GLY A 26 -0.81 1.52 4.76
C GLY A 26 -0.97 0.24 3.96
N SER A 27 -0.68 -0.89 4.61
CA SER A 27 -1.00 -2.23 4.12
C SER A 27 -1.82 -2.97 5.17
N ILE A 28 -2.98 -3.49 4.76
CA ILE A 28 -3.90 -4.21 5.63
C ILE A 28 -4.11 -5.60 5.05
N ASP A 29 -3.68 -6.63 5.78
CA ASP A 29 -4.02 -8.01 5.44
C ASP A 29 -5.50 -8.29 5.73
N SER A 30 -6.21 -8.78 4.73
CA SER A 30 -7.66 -9.01 4.80
C SER A 30 -8.07 -10.19 5.69
N TYR A 31 -7.16 -11.12 5.99
CA TYR A 31 -7.46 -12.29 6.79
C TYR A 31 -7.23 -12.03 8.27
N SER A 32 -6.00 -11.63 8.62
CA SER A 32 -5.59 -11.38 10.00
C SER A 32 -5.98 -10.00 10.53
N MET A 33 -6.38 -9.09 9.64
CA MET A 33 -6.53 -7.67 9.95
C MET A 33 -5.24 -7.03 10.46
N PHE A 34 -4.08 -7.65 10.20
CA PHE A 34 -2.78 -7.07 10.50
C PHE A 34 -2.60 -5.79 9.68
N VAL A 35 -2.17 -4.73 10.36
CA VAL A 35 -1.96 -3.41 9.77
C VAL A 35 -0.48 -3.06 9.87
N TRP A 36 0.07 -2.62 8.74
CA TRP A 36 1.44 -2.18 8.64
C TRP A 36 1.49 -0.80 8.01
N PHE A 37 2.21 0.13 8.65
CA PHE A 37 2.31 1.51 8.24
C PHE A 37 3.76 1.93 8.02
N LYS A 38 3.96 2.74 6.98
CA LYS A 38 5.25 3.32 6.64
C LYS A 38 5.12 4.79 6.27
N PRO A 39 5.97 5.67 6.81
CA PRO A 39 5.96 7.08 6.45
C PRO A 39 6.55 7.26 5.03
N LEU A 40 5.96 8.16 4.24
CA LEU A 40 6.44 8.52 2.92
C LEU A 40 6.67 10.04 2.80
N PHE A 41 7.67 10.40 2.00
CA PHE A 41 7.94 11.78 1.60
C PHE A 41 6.99 12.24 0.49
N SER A 42 6.55 11.32 -0.38
CA SER A 42 5.75 11.63 -1.56
C SER A 42 4.66 10.57 -1.81
N THR A 43 3.78 10.84 -2.78
CA THR A 43 2.86 9.84 -3.33
C THR A 43 3.43 9.19 -4.59
N SER A 44 4.76 9.06 -4.71
CA SER A 44 5.37 8.49 -5.91
C SER A 44 5.18 6.98 -5.98
N SER A 45 5.01 6.46 -7.20
CA SER A 45 4.89 5.01 -7.39
C SER A 45 6.15 4.27 -6.95
N SER A 46 7.34 4.86 -7.15
CA SER A 46 8.61 4.21 -6.78
C SER A 46 8.67 3.95 -5.27
N GLU A 47 8.43 4.98 -4.47
CA GLU A 47 8.44 4.90 -3.02
C GLU A 47 7.39 3.90 -2.51
N SER A 48 6.19 3.91 -3.11
CA SER A 48 5.13 2.96 -2.76
C SER A 48 5.47 1.50 -3.11
N ILE A 49 6.23 1.28 -4.19
CA ILE A 49 6.70 -0.05 -4.59
C ILE A 49 7.77 -0.56 -3.62
N ASP A 50 8.66 0.33 -3.18
CA ASP A 50 9.72 -0.02 -2.24
C ASP A 50 9.13 -0.45 -0.89
N GLU A 51 8.15 0.29 -0.37
CA GLU A 51 7.45 -0.10 0.87
C GLU A 51 6.65 -1.41 0.70
N LEU A 52 5.97 -1.61 -0.44
CA LEU A 52 5.26 -2.87 -0.68
C LEU A 52 6.23 -4.06 -0.79
N LYS A 53 7.40 -3.87 -1.40
CA LYS A 53 8.45 -4.90 -1.45
C LYS A 53 8.97 -5.24 -0.05
N GLU A 54 9.14 -4.24 0.80
CA GLU A 54 9.52 -4.46 2.21
C GLU A 54 8.42 -5.23 2.97
N PHE A 55 7.14 -4.86 2.81
CA PHE A 55 6.02 -5.64 3.37
C PHE A 55 6.08 -7.11 2.95
N ILE A 56 6.25 -7.36 1.64
CA ILE A 56 6.31 -8.71 1.08
C ILE A 56 7.51 -9.48 1.63
N TYR A 57 8.66 -8.82 1.78
CA TYR A 57 9.86 -9.42 2.35
C TYR A 57 9.65 -9.85 3.81
N LEU A 58 8.97 -9.02 4.61
CA LEU A 58 8.75 -9.26 6.04
C LEU A 58 7.61 -10.26 6.32
N TYR A 59 6.52 -10.19 5.56
CA TYR A 59 5.26 -10.88 5.89
C TYR A 59 4.78 -11.86 4.81
N GLY A 60 5.48 -11.94 3.68
CA GLY A 60 5.15 -12.81 2.56
C GLY A 60 4.34 -12.12 1.46
N ALA A 61 4.37 -12.73 0.28
CA ALA A 61 3.69 -12.19 -0.90
C ALA A 61 2.18 -12.52 -0.87
N PRO A 62 1.29 -11.51 -0.95
CA PRO A 62 -0.14 -11.76 -1.07
C PRO A 62 -0.47 -12.28 -2.49
N GLY A 63 -1.58 -13.01 -2.61
CA GLY A 63 -2.08 -13.41 -3.93
C GLY A 63 -2.72 -12.25 -4.69
N ILE A 64 -3.30 -11.29 -3.96
CA ILE A 64 -4.02 -10.14 -4.53
C ILE A 64 -3.65 -8.88 -3.74
N VAL A 65 -3.27 -7.81 -4.44
CA VAL A 65 -3.22 -6.45 -3.87
C VAL A 65 -4.44 -5.66 -4.35
N ARG A 66 -5.21 -5.16 -3.39
CA ARG A 66 -6.30 -4.21 -3.60
C ARG A 66 -5.81 -2.80 -3.35
N MET A 67 -6.18 -1.88 -4.23
CA MET A 67 -5.79 -0.48 -4.12
C MET A 67 -6.93 0.43 -4.58
N ASN A 68 -6.96 1.66 -4.06
CA ASN A 68 -7.79 2.70 -4.63
C ASN A 68 -7.18 3.22 -5.94
N ASN A 69 -7.99 3.89 -6.76
CA ASN A 69 -7.57 4.38 -8.07
C ASN A 69 -6.77 5.70 -7.97
N ALA A 70 -5.97 5.87 -6.91
CA ALA A 70 -5.10 7.03 -6.77
C ALA A 70 -4.08 7.03 -7.93
N GLN A 71 -3.75 8.23 -8.46
CA GLN A 71 -2.77 8.40 -9.55
C GLN A 71 -1.46 7.63 -9.30
N THR A 72 -1.06 7.49 -8.03
CA THR A 72 0.12 6.75 -7.58
C THR A 72 0.13 5.28 -8.00
N PHE A 73 -1.01 4.60 -7.92
CA PHE A 73 -1.11 3.16 -8.18
C PHE A 73 -1.54 2.84 -9.61
N GLY A 74 -2.04 3.83 -10.34
CA GLY A 74 -2.41 3.71 -11.75
C GLY A 74 -1.24 3.80 -12.73
N SER A 75 0.01 3.97 -12.27
CA SER A 75 1.15 4.11 -13.17
C SER A 75 1.54 2.78 -13.83
N GLY A 76 1.98 2.84 -15.09
CA GLY A 76 2.47 1.66 -15.82
C GLY A 76 3.68 1.00 -15.14
N LYS A 77 4.51 1.80 -14.45
CA LYS A 77 5.64 1.30 -13.64
C LYS A 77 5.13 0.43 -12.48
N PHE A 78 4.15 0.93 -11.72
CA PHE A 78 3.57 0.16 -10.60
C PHE A 78 3.00 -1.16 -11.10
N SER A 79 2.16 -1.12 -12.13
CA SER A 79 1.55 -2.32 -12.71
C SER A 79 2.58 -3.35 -13.21
N SER A 80 3.71 -2.89 -13.77
CA SER A 80 4.77 -3.79 -14.26
C SER A 80 5.51 -4.48 -13.12
N GLU A 81 5.87 -3.74 -12.07
CA GLU A 81 6.57 -4.29 -10.89
C GLU A 81 5.70 -5.32 -10.15
N ILE A 82 4.41 -5.04 -9.94
CA ILE A 82 3.51 -6.00 -9.28
C ILE A 82 3.32 -7.28 -10.09
N LYS A 83 3.26 -7.17 -11.43
CA LYS A 83 3.22 -8.34 -12.32
C LYS A 83 4.49 -9.19 -12.21
N LEU A 84 5.66 -8.58 -12.09
CA LEU A 84 6.92 -9.31 -11.87
C LEU A 84 6.91 -10.09 -10.55
N LEU A 85 6.23 -9.56 -9.54
CA LEU A 85 6.01 -10.23 -8.25
C LEU A 85 4.94 -11.34 -8.32
N LYS A 86 4.31 -11.56 -9.48
CA LYS A 86 3.21 -12.54 -9.70
C LYS A 86 1.99 -12.30 -8.79
N ILE A 87 1.72 -11.04 -8.49
CA ILE A 87 0.61 -10.59 -7.66
C ILE A 87 -0.51 -10.05 -8.56
N ASP A 88 -1.74 -10.44 -8.30
CA ASP A 88 -2.90 -9.90 -9.02
C ASP A 88 -3.28 -8.52 -8.47
N ILE A 89 -3.53 -7.55 -9.35
CA ILE A 89 -4.04 -6.22 -8.96
C ILE A 89 -5.56 -6.22 -9.06
N LYS A 90 -6.24 -5.72 -8.02
CA LYS A 90 -7.65 -5.35 -8.07
C LYS A 90 -7.85 -3.89 -7.69
N HIS A 91 -8.51 -3.14 -8.56
CA HIS A 91 -8.96 -1.78 -8.26
C HIS A 91 -10.32 -1.85 -7.54
N GLY A 92 -10.46 -1.09 -6.45
CA GLY A 92 -11.75 -0.87 -5.79
C GLY A 92 -11.85 -1.43 -4.39
N TYR A 93 -11.82 -0.52 -3.41
CA TYR A 93 -12.63 -0.42 -2.19
C TYR A 93 -12.21 0.89 -1.51
N LEU A 94 -13.15 1.78 -1.18
CA LEU A 94 -12.85 2.93 -0.33
C LEU A 94 -12.65 2.43 1.10
N ILE A 95 -11.40 2.23 1.52
CA ILE A 95 -11.11 2.07 2.95
C ILE A 95 -10.95 3.47 3.53
N THR A 96 -12.01 3.97 4.16
CA THR A 96 -11.89 5.12 5.05
C THR A 96 -11.30 4.63 6.37
N VAL A 97 -9.97 4.68 6.49
CA VAL A 97 -9.32 4.57 7.81
C VAL A 97 -9.63 5.86 8.56
N THR A 98 -10.66 5.85 9.39
CA THR A 98 -10.92 6.96 10.31
C THR A 98 -9.98 6.81 11.51
N LEU A 99 -8.86 7.52 11.51
CA LEU A 99 -8.10 7.76 12.74
C LEU A 99 -8.98 8.67 13.61
N ARG A 100 -9.66 8.09 14.61
CA ARG A 100 -10.35 8.88 15.63
C ARG A 100 -9.31 9.33 16.66
N HIS A 101 -9.22 10.64 16.85
CA HIS A 101 -8.47 11.26 17.95
C HIS A 101 -9.14 10.94 19.30
#